data_AF-A0A2V9JKC0-F1
#
_entry.id   AF-A0A2V9JKC0-F1
#
_cell.length_a   1.000
_cell.length_b   1.000
_cell.length_c   1.000
_cell.angle_alpha   90.00
_cell.angle_beta   90.00
_cell.angle_gamma   90.00
#
_symmetry.space_group_name_H-M   'P 1'
#
loop_
_entity.id
_entity.type
_entity.pdbx_description
1 polymer ?
#
loop_
_entity_poly.entity_id
_entity_poly.type
_entity_poly.pdbx_seq_one_letter_code
_entity_poly.pdbx_strand_id
1 'polypeptide(L)' 'PEFPADVLAGRTLQMKLLCRTFSDCTTGPRNGLVSGCYPLDSFYKSHPDAEKLRHCKAITTPRVRSQSQ' A
#
# COMPACT_ATOMS: atom_id res chain seq x y z
N PRO A 1 2.34 13.16 -8.48
CA PRO A 1 2.68 13.14 -7.03
C PRO A 1 2.89 14.57 -6.57
N GLU A 2 1.98 15.11 -5.74
CA GLU A 2 1.96 16.53 -5.38
C GLU A 2 2.75 16.86 -4.10
N PHE A 3 3.19 15.81 -3.38
CA PHE A 3 3.77 15.94 -2.05
C PHE A 3 4.92 16.97 -1.95
N PRO A 4 5.93 16.97 -2.84
CA PRO A 4 6.99 17.98 -2.76
C PRO A 4 6.47 19.41 -2.98
N ALA A 5 5.52 19.59 -3.89
CA ALA A 5 4.94 20.91 -4.17
C ALA A 5 4.09 21.42 -3.00
N ASP A 6 3.31 20.53 -2.36
CA ASP A 6 2.50 20.87 -1.17
C ASP A 6 3.36 21.29 0.01
N VAL A 7 4.48 20.59 0.25
CA VAL A 7 5.45 20.94 1.31
C VAL A 7 6.05 22.33 1.05
N LEU A 8 6.53 22.59 -0.17
CA LEU A 8 7.15 23.87 -0.52
C LEU A 8 6.16 25.05 -0.46
N ALA A 9 4.89 24.80 -0.77
CA ALA A 9 3.83 25.80 -0.71
C ALA A 9 3.22 25.97 0.71
N GLY A 10 3.70 25.24 1.72
CA GLY A 10 3.14 25.27 3.08
C GLY A 10 1.70 24.77 3.18
N ARG A 11 1.24 23.98 2.20
CA ARG A 11 -0.12 23.44 2.16
C ARG A 11 -0.26 22.29 3.15
N THR A 12 -1.47 22.12 3.68
CA THR A 12 -1.79 20.99 4.55
C THR A 12 -1.55 19.67 3.82
N LEU A 13 -0.77 18.79 4.43
CA LEU A 13 -0.39 17.51 3.85
C LEU A 13 -1.60 16.56 3.73
N GLN A 14 -1.72 15.91 2.57
CA GLN A 14 -2.75 14.90 2.34
C GLN A 14 -2.35 13.55 2.95
N MET A 15 -2.66 13.36 4.24
CA MET A 15 -2.32 12.14 5.01
C MET A 15 -2.76 10.83 4.35
N LYS A 16 -3.83 10.84 3.55
CA LYS A 16 -4.33 9.67 2.81
C LYS A 16 -3.34 9.14 1.75
N LEU A 17 -2.44 10.00 1.26
CA LEU A 17 -1.45 9.66 0.23
C LEU A 17 -0.09 9.27 0.81
N LEU A 18 0.06 9.31 2.14
CA LEU A 18 1.31 8.93 2.78
C LEU A 18 1.40 7.41 2.91
N CYS A 19 2.57 6.86 2.55
CA CYS A 19 2.85 5.44 2.69
C CYS A 19 2.80 5.02 4.17
N ARG A 20 2.02 3.98 4.49
CA ARG A 20 1.95 3.39 5.84
C ARG A 20 2.72 2.07 5.96
N THR A 21 3.70 1.86 5.08
CA THR A 21 4.66 0.74 5.14
C THR A 21 4.01 -0.66 5.13
N PHE A 22 2.93 -0.82 4.37
CA PHE A 22 2.31 -2.14 4.17
C PHE A 22 3.16 -3.09 3.32
N SER A 23 4.22 -2.58 2.69
CA SER A 23 5.14 -3.32 1.83
C SER A 23 4.53 -3.95 0.57
N ASP A 24 3.24 -3.69 0.27
CA ASP A 24 2.53 -4.22 -0.91
C ASP A 24 3.21 -3.84 -2.23
N CYS A 25 3.74 -2.63 -2.32
CA CYS A 25 4.51 -2.13 -3.47
C CYS A 25 5.78 -2.94 -3.76
N THR A 26 6.25 -3.74 -2.79
CA THR A 26 7.41 -4.62 -2.97
C THR A 26 7.03 -6.09 -2.93
N THR A 27 5.97 -6.48 -2.20
CA THR A 27 5.46 -7.85 -2.19
C THR A 27 4.83 -8.23 -3.53
N GLY A 28 4.09 -7.32 -4.17
CA GLY A 28 3.47 -7.55 -5.47
C GLY A 28 4.47 -8.00 -6.55
N PRO A 29 5.45 -7.16 -6.92
CA PRO A 29 6.39 -7.50 -7.99
C PRO A 29 7.23 -8.75 -7.71
N ARG A 30 7.56 -9.04 -6.44
CA ARG A 30 8.27 -10.27 -6.07
C ARG A 30 7.46 -11.56 -6.29
N ASN A 31 6.15 -11.44 -6.44
CA ASN A 31 5.23 -12.55 -6.72
C ASN A 31 4.63 -12.44 -8.13
N GLY A 32 5.23 -11.64 -9.03
CA GLY A 32 4.74 -11.44 -10.40
C GLY A 32 3.44 -10.64 -10.51
N LEU A 33 3.05 -9.91 -9.47
CA LEU A 33 1.85 -9.07 -9.44
C LEU A 33 2.21 -7.59 -9.66
N VAL A 34 1.23 -6.78 -10.05
CA VAL A 34 1.43 -5.34 -10.26
C VAL A 34 1.89 -4.65 -8.97
N SER A 35 2.86 -3.74 -9.08
CA SER A 35 3.30 -2.89 -7.97
C SER A 35 2.26 -1.80 -7.68
N GLY A 36 1.83 -1.67 -6.42
CA GLY A 36 0.82 -0.68 -6.05
C GLY A 36 0.54 -0.59 -4.55
N CYS A 37 -0.25 0.41 -4.16
CA CYS A 37 -0.73 0.60 -2.80
C CYS A 37 -2.16 0.06 -2.63
N TYR A 38 -2.30 -1.26 -2.59
CA TYR A 38 -3.57 -1.98 -2.51
C TYR A 38 -4.53 -1.59 -1.36
N PRO A 39 -4.07 -1.13 -0.17
CA PRO A 39 -4.99 -0.74 0.92
C PRO A 39 -5.42 0.73 0.91
N LEU A 40 -4.67 1.65 0.28
CA LEU A 40 -4.95 3.10 0.31
C LEU A 40 -5.44 3.64 -1.03
N ASP A 41 -4.92 3.11 -2.13
CA ASP A 41 -5.26 3.56 -3.47
C ASP A 41 -6.51 2.82 -3.97
N SER A 42 -7.53 3.58 -4.37
CA SER A 42 -8.80 3.02 -4.83
C SER A 42 -8.66 2.17 -6.09
N PHE A 43 -7.77 2.56 -7.01
CA PHE A 43 -7.52 1.81 -8.24
C PHE A 43 -6.94 0.43 -7.91
N TYR A 44 -5.86 0.39 -7.12
CA TYR A 44 -5.23 -0.86 -6.72
C TYR A 44 -6.12 -1.71 -5.81
N LYS A 45 -6.94 -1.08 -4.96
CA LYS A 45 -7.90 -1.78 -4.10
C LYS A 45 -8.95 -2.56 -4.91
N SER A 46 -9.39 -2.03 -6.06
CA SER A 46 -10.33 -2.70 -6.98
C SER A 46 -9.65 -3.65 -7.98
N HIS A 47 -8.32 -3.64 -8.06
CA HIS A 47 -7.59 -4.43 -9.04
C HIS A 47 -7.64 -5.94 -8.68
N PRO A 48 -7.77 -6.85 -9.66
CA PRO A 48 -7.83 -8.30 -9.40
C PRO A 48 -6.60 -8.84 -8.64
N ASP A 49 -5.44 -8.22 -8.80
CA ASP A 49 -4.23 -8.64 -8.08
C ASP A 49 -4.28 -8.33 -6.57
N ALA A 50 -5.22 -7.51 -6.10
CA ALA A 50 -5.40 -7.23 -4.68
C ALA A 50 -5.71 -8.50 -3.89
N GLU A 51 -6.55 -9.36 -4.45
CA GLU A 51 -6.93 -10.62 -3.83
C GLU A 51 -5.77 -11.62 -3.86
N LYS A 52 -5.08 -11.73 -5.00
CA LYS A 52 -3.89 -12.58 -5.14
C LYS A 52 -2.80 -12.20 -4.15
N LEU A 53 -2.54 -10.90 -3.99
CA LEU A 53 -1.54 -10.39 -3.06
C LEU A 53 -1.86 -10.73 -1.60
N ARG A 54 -3.13 -10.64 -1.20
CA ARG A 54 -3.59 -11.06 0.14
C ARG A 54 -3.30 -12.53 0.37
N HIS A 55 -3.51 -13.36 -0.65
CA HIS A 55 -3.21 -14.79 -0.58
C HIS A 55 -1.70 -15.04 -0.44
N CYS A 56 -0.86 -14.39 -1.25
CA CYS A 56 0.61 -14.49 -1.15
C CYS A 56 1.12 -14.12 0.25
N LYS A 57 0.61 -13.02 0.84
CA LYS A 57 1.00 -12.58 2.18
C LYS A 57 0.57 -13.55 3.29
N ALA A 58 -0.61 -14.17 3.14
CA ALA A 58 -1.12 -15.12 4.11
C ALA A 58 -0.27 -16.40 4.20
N ILE A 59 0.36 -16.80 3.08
CA ILE A 59 1.20 -18.01 3.01
C ILE A 59 2.54 -17.81 3.73
N THR A 60 3.12 -16.60 3.66
CA THR A 60 4.52 -16.37 4.08
C THR A 60 4.65 -15.84 5.52
N THR A 61 3.60 -15.32 6.15
CA THR A 61 3.73 -14.63 7.45
C THR A 61 2.90 -15.30 8.56
N PRO A 62 3.50 -15.77 9.68
CA PRO A 62 2.73 -16.08 10.87
C PRO A 62 2.05 -14.79 11.33
N ARG A 63 0.71 -14.79 11.35
CA ARG A 63 -0.12 -13.62 11.62
C ARG A 63 0.07 -13.14 13.06
N VAL A 64 1.16 -12.41 13.33
CA VAL A 64 1.26 -11.59 14.54
C VAL A 64 0.24 -10.48 14.37
N ARG A 65 -0.88 -10.62 15.07
CA ARG A 65 -1.90 -9.59 15.20
C ARG A 65 -1.29 -8.39 15.91
N SER A 66 -0.64 -7.48 15.20
CA SER A 66 -0.52 -6.10 15.64
C SER A 66 -1.70 -5.30 15.09
N GLN A 67 -2.91 -5.69 15.54
CA GLN A 67 -3.95 -4.69 15.71
C GLN A 67 -3.54 -3.88 16.93
N SER A 68 -3.06 -2.66 16.74
CA SER A 68 -3.07 -1.63 17.77
C SER A 68 -2.73 -0.29 17.15
N GLN A 69 -3.76 0.56 17.11
CA GLN A 69 -3.75 2.01 16.97
C GLN A 69 -3.65 2.58 15.55
#